data_AF-A0AA35QWS7-F1
#
_entry.id   AF-A0AA35QWS7-F1
#
_cell.length_a   1.000
_cell.length_b   1.000
_cell.length_c   1.000
_cell.angle_alpha   90.00
_cell.angle_beta   90.00
_cell.angle_gamma   90.00
#
_symmetry.space_group_name_H-M   'P 1'
#
loop_
_entity.id
_entity.type
_entity.pdbx_description
1 polymer ?
#
loop_
_entity_poly.entity_id
_entity_poly.type
_entity_poly.pdbx_seq_one_letter_code
_entity_poly.pdbx_strand_id
1 'polypeptide(L)'
;MGESILTCGADSQWSGNPPVCELVMCPTLNDPDNGNLNLSGNSLGDTAEYTCNTGYNLMGESILTCGADSQWSGTPPVCEVVMCPTLNDPDNGNLNLSGNSLGDTAEYTCNTGYNLMGESILTCGATASGVATLLY
;
A
#
# COMPACT_ATOMS: atom_id res chain seq x y z
N MET A 1 30.08 -14.24 9.61
CA MET A 1 30.53 -13.67 10.90
C MET A 1 31.89 -14.24 11.26
N GLY A 2 32.86 -13.40 11.56
CA GLY A 2 34.22 -13.78 12.00
C GLY A 2 34.87 -12.59 12.70
N GLU A 3 35.98 -12.81 13.40
CA GLU A 3 36.74 -11.72 14.01
C GLU A 3 37.23 -10.75 12.93
N SER A 4 37.06 -9.45 13.17
CA SER A 4 37.51 -8.41 12.24
C SER A 4 39.04 -8.24 12.25
N ILE A 5 39.73 -8.91 13.16
CA ILE A 5 41.19 -8.85 13.35
C ILE A 5 41.68 -10.25 13.74
N LEU A 6 42.67 -10.76 13.00
CA LEU A 6 43.39 -11.98 13.36
C LEU A 6 44.83 -11.61 13.74
N THR A 7 45.37 -12.28 14.75
CA THR A 7 46.76 -12.08 15.22
C THR A 7 47.58 -13.33 14.95
N CYS A 8 48.80 -13.17 14.42
CA CYS A 8 49.72 -14.27 14.21
C CYS A 8 50.50 -14.56 15.51
N GLY A 9 50.39 -15.79 16.01
CA GLY A 9 51.06 -16.28 17.21
C GLY A 9 52.51 -16.69 16.96
N ALA A 10 53.27 -16.88 18.05
CA ALA A 10 54.66 -17.34 18.01
C ALA A 10 54.82 -18.79 17.48
N ASP A 11 53.73 -19.55 17.44
CA ASP A 11 53.60 -20.88 16.85
C ASP A 11 53.35 -20.86 15.33
N SER A 12 53.43 -19.66 14.71
CA SER A 12 53.14 -19.44 13.29
C SER A 12 51.70 -19.77 12.89
N GLN A 13 50.74 -19.68 13.83
CA GLN A 13 49.31 -19.86 13.55
C GLN A 13 48.53 -18.57 13.79
N TRP A 14 47.46 -18.37 13.01
CA TRP A 14 46.53 -17.26 13.22
C TRP A 14 45.55 -17.58 14.35
N SER A 15 45.16 -16.55 15.11
CA SER A 15 44.21 -16.66 16.23
C SER A 15 42.82 -17.18 15.87
N GLY A 16 42.51 -17.33 14.58
CA GLY A 16 41.23 -17.78 14.07
C GLY A 16 41.22 -17.92 12.56
N ASN A 17 40.01 -18.14 12.01
CA ASN A 17 39.80 -18.23 10.57
C ASN A 17 39.49 -16.85 9.96
N PRO A 18 39.92 -16.57 8.71
CA PRO A 18 39.54 -15.37 7.99
C PRO A 18 38.01 -15.20 7.92
N PRO A 19 37.48 -13.97 8.07
CA PRO A 19 36.05 -13.74 7.87
C PRO A 19 35.66 -13.93 6.41
N VAL A 20 34.40 -14.30 6.19
CA VAL A 20 33.79 -14.38 4.85
C VAL A 20 33.00 -13.09 4.61
N CYS A 21 33.26 -12.45 3.46
CA CYS A 21 32.48 -11.32 2.97
C CYS A 21 31.38 -11.85 2.04
N GLU A 22 30.13 -11.76 2.49
CA GLU A 22 28.96 -12.13 1.70
C GLU A 22 28.24 -10.89 1.17
N LEU A 23 27.51 -11.06 0.07
CA LEU A 23 26.73 -10.00 -0.54
C LEU A 23 25.49 -9.76 0.32
N VAL A 24 25.23 -8.51 0.68
CA VAL A 24 24.02 -8.11 1.41
C VAL A 24 22.83 -8.19 0.45
N MET A 25 21.93 -9.14 0.72
CA MET A 25 20.69 -9.31 -0.02
C MET A 25 19.50 -9.26 0.92
N CYS A 26 18.53 -8.43 0.58
CA CYS A 26 17.28 -8.33 1.31
C CYS A 26 16.29 -9.44 0.90
N PRO A 27 15.32 -9.75 1.76
CA PRO A 27 14.28 -10.73 1.46
C PRO A 27 13.50 -10.38 0.19
N THR A 28 13.05 -11.39 -0.54
CA THR A 28 12.15 -11.20 -1.69
C THR A 28 10.84 -10.56 -1.23
N LEU A 29 10.40 -9.55 -1.97
CA LEU A 29 9.12 -8.88 -1.79
C LEU A 29 8.12 -9.34 -2.85
N ASN A 30 6.83 -9.23 -2.53
CA ASN A 30 5.74 -9.56 -3.44
C ASN A 30 4.86 -8.32 -3.68
N ASP A 31 4.09 -8.38 -4.76
CA ASP A 31 3.03 -7.41 -5.04
C ASP A 31 2.01 -7.35 -3.89
N PRO A 32 1.53 -6.15 -3.52
CA PRO A 32 0.43 -6.03 -2.58
C PRO A 32 -0.90 -6.38 -3.27
N ASP A 33 -1.88 -6.82 -2.49
CA ASP A 33 -3.24 -7.00 -3.01
C ASP A 33 -3.76 -5.67 -3.59
N ASN A 34 -4.31 -5.70 -4.80
CA ASN A 34 -4.78 -4.51 -5.52
C ASN A 34 -3.70 -3.43 -5.74
N GLY A 35 -2.45 -3.83 -5.88
CA GLY A 35 -1.37 -2.95 -6.32
C GLY A 35 -0.30 -3.69 -7.10
N ASN A 36 0.83 -3.01 -7.30
CA ASN A 36 1.98 -3.51 -8.04
C ASN A 36 3.26 -3.12 -7.30
N LEU A 37 4.27 -3.98 -7.41
CA LEU A 37 5.62 -3.78 -6.91
C LEU A 37 6.60 -3.67 -8.09
N ASN A 38 7.39 -2.61 -8.10
CA ASN A 38 8.49 -2.41 -9.03
C ASN A 38 9.83 -2.49 -8.27
N LEU A 39 10.64 -3.51 -8.56
CA LEU A 39 11.93 -3.74 -7.92
C LEU A 39 13.08 -3.36 -8.85
N SER A 40 14.06 -2.59 -8.36
CA SER A 40 15.35 -2.44 -9.05
C SER A 40 16.25 -3.67 -8.87
N GLY A 41 16.01 -4.44 -7.82
CA GLY A 41 16.80 -5.59 -7.38
C GLY A 41 16.50 -5.89 -5.90
N ASN A 42 17.38 -6.65 -5.25
CA ASN A 42 17.29 -6.96 -3.82
C ASN A 42 18.64 -6.90 -3.10
N SER A 43 19.63 -6.23 -3.67
CA SER A 43 20.96 -6.02 -3.09
C SER A 43 21.05 -4.70 -2.33
N LEU A 44 22.08 -4.52 -1.50
CA LEU A 44 22.30 -3.28 -0.74
C LEU A 44 22.13 -2.01 -1.60
N GLY A 45 21.19 -1.15 -1.21
CA GLY A 45 20.87 0.10 -1.90
C GLY A 45 19.82 -0.03 -3.02
N ASP A 46 19.42 -1.24 -3.39
CA ASP A 46 18.27 -1.44 -4.29
C ASP A 46 16.97 -0.95 -3.64
N THR A 47 16.02 -0.61 -4.49
CA THR A 47 14.74 -0.01 -4.11
C THR A 47 13.55 -0.85 -4.57
N ALA A 48 12.51 -0.82 -3.76
CA ALA A 48 11.21 -1.43 -3.99
C ALA A 48 10.15 -0.33 -3.98
N GLU A 49 9.58 -0.03 -5.15
CA GLU A 49 8.53 0.97 -5.30
C GLU A 49 7.16 0.28 -5.39
N TYR A 50 6.27 0.66 -4.49
CA TYR A 50 4.90 0.15 -4.39
C TYR A 50 3.91 1.16 -4.95
N THR A 51 2.95 0.66 -5.72
CA THR A 51 1.86 1.45 -6.28
C THR A 51 0.53 0.72 -6.07
N CYS A 52 -0.55 1.45 -5.85
CA CYS A 52 -1.89 0.87 -5.75
C CYS A 52 -2.66 1.05 -7.05
N ASN A 53 -3.53 0.09 -7.37
CA ASN A 53 -4.42 0.18 -8.51
C ASN A 53 -5.43 1.32 -8.32
N THR A 54 -6.00 1.80 -9.43
CA THR A 54 -7.07 2.82 -9.39
C THR A 54 -8.20 2.39 -8.46
N GLY A 55 -8.60 3.29 -7.55
CA GLY A 55 -9.60 3.01 -6.53
C GLY A 55 -9.05 2.43 -5.23
N TYR A 56 -7.72 2.38 -5.07
CA TYR A 56 -7.04 2.02 -3.83
C TYR A 56 -6.00 3.08 -3.43
N ASN A 57 -5.89 3.32 -2.13
CA ASN A 57 -4.90 4.21 -1.51
C ASN A 57 -3.75 3.39 -0.91
N LEU A 58 -2.53 3.89 -1.09
CA LEU A 58 -1.34 3.29 -0.49
C LEU A 58 -1.21 3.72 0.98
N MET A 59 -1.24 2.75 1.87
CA MET A 59 -1.09 2.92 3.32
C MET A 59 0.27 2.41 3.76
N GLY A 60 1.20 3.34 3.99
CA GLY A 60 2.59 3.06 4.38
C GLY A 60 3.60 3.81 3.52
N GLU A 61 4.84 3.33 3.52
CA GLU A 61 5.90 3.88 2.67
C GLU A 61 5.77 3.34 1.24
N SER A 62 5.80 4.24 0.25
CA SER A 62 5.73 3.85 -1.16
C SER A 62 7.06 3.31 -1.69
N ILE A 63 8.18 3.57 -1.01
CA ILE A 63 9.52 3.13 -1.43
C ILE A 63 10.24 2.55 -0.23
N LEU A 64 10.75 1.32 -0.38
CA LEU A 64 11.66 0.70 0.57
C LEU A 64 13.05 0.57 -0.04
N THR A 65 14.08 0.69 0.77
CA THR A 65 15.49 0.56 0.35
C THR A 65 16.16 -0.59 1.09
N CYS A 66 16.93 -1.42 0.39
CA CYS A 66 17.66 -2.51 1.01
C CYS A 66 18.85 -1.98 1.83
N GLY A 67 18.84 -2.26 3.14
CA GLY A 67 19.81 -1.80 4.13
C GLY A 67 21.01 -2.74 4.31
N ALA A 68 22.04 -2.23 4.99
CA ALA A 68 23.29 -2.97 5.25
C ALA A 68 23.13 -4.13 6.25
N ASP A 69 22.00 -4.17 6.96
CA ASP A 69 21.57 -5.24 7.86
C ASP A 69 20.81 -6.37 7.13
N SER A 70 20.81 -6.35 5.80
CA SER A 70 20.07 -7.29 4.94
C SER A 70 18.55 -7.22 5.17
N GLN A 71 18.03 -6.04 5.56
CA GLN A 71 16.60 -5.79 5.70
C GLN A 71 16.17 -4.59 4.87
N TRP A 72 14.91 -4.58 4.45
CA TRP A 72 14.30 -3.40 3.85
C TRP A 72 14.11 -2.30 4.90
N SER A 73 14.21 -1.03 4.49
CA SER A 73 14.10 0.13 5.39
C SER A 73 12.76 0.27 6.12
N GLY A 74 11.75 -0.51 5.71
CA GLY A 74 10.42 -0.53 6.28
C GLY A 74 9.68 -1.81 5.92
N THR A 75 8.37 -1.82 6.15
CA THR A 75 7.49 -2.95 5.83
C THR A 75 6.70 -2.69 4.54
N PRO A 76 6.35 -3.74 3.77
CA PRO A 76 5.48 -3.59 2.61
C PRO A 76 4.18 -2.84 2.97
N PRO A 77 3.78 -1.82 2.19
CA PRO A 77 2.55 -1.09 2.41
C PRO A 77 1.32 -1.92 2.02
N VAL A 78 0.14 -1.45 2.40
CA VAL A 78 -1.14 -2.07 2.05
C VAL A 78 -1.93 -1.13 1.14
N CYS A 79 -2.60 -1.68 0.13
CA CYS A 79 -3.54 -0.94 -0.70
C CYS A 79 -4.96 -1.09 -0.14
N GLU A 80 -5.49 -0.01 0.44
CA GLU A 80 -6.85 0.02 0.99
C GLU A 80 -7.82 0.64 -0.01
N VAL A 81 -9.02 0.06 -0.13
CA VAL A 81 -10.04 0.56 -1.06
C VAL A 81 -10.43 2.00 -0.71
N VAL A 82 -10.53 2.86 -1.73
CA VAL A 82 -11.01 4.22 -1.56
C VAL A 82 -12.53 4.19 -1.35
N MET A 83 -12.96 4.73 -0.21
CA MET A 83 -14.36 4.81 0.16
C MET A 83 -14.93 6.20 -0.12
N CYS A 84 -16.17 6.27 -0.60
CA CYS A 84 -16.88 7.52 -0.75
C CYS A 84 -17.35 8.08 0.60
N PRO A 85 -17.66 9.39 0.67
CA PRO A 85 -18.30 9.98 1.84
C PRO A 85 -19.57 9.23 2.20
N THR A 86 -19.74 8.93 3.48
CA THR A 86 -20.96 8.27 3.97
C THR A 86 -22.19 9.13 3.69
N LEU A 87 -23.18 8.50 3.09
CA LEU A 87 -24.49 9.09 2.82
C LEU A 87 -25.51 8.64 3.87
N ASN A 88 -26.51 9.49 4.12
CA ASN A 88 -27.57 9.24 5.09
C ASN A 88 -28.93 9.30 4.40
N ASP A 89 -29.93 8.66 5.01
CA ASP A 89 -31.31 8.77 4.57
C ASP A 89 -31.79 10.24 4.54
N PRO A 90 -32.54 10.66 3.52
CA PRO A 90 -33.15 11.96 3.48
C PRO A 90 -34.41 12.01 4.35
N ASP A 91 -34.79 13.19 4.83
CA ASP A 91 -36.04 13.37 5.56
C ASP A 91 -37.23 12.90 4.71
N ASN A 92 -38.06 12.02 5.27
CA ASN A 92 -39.22 11.42 4.60
C ASN A 92 -38.88 10.64 3.31
N GLY A 93 -37.70 10.05 3.24
CA GLY A 93 -37.32 9.11 2.20
C GLY A 93 -36.43 7.99 2.72
N ASN A 94 -35.86 7.22 1.81
CA ASN A 94 -34.93 6.14 2.09
C ASN A 94 -33.76 6.20 1.10
N LEU A 95 -32.59 5.78 1.55
CA LEU A 95 -31.37 5.62 0.77
C LEU A 95 -31.06 4.13 0.60
N ASN A 96 -30.95 3.69 -0.65
CA ASN A 96 -30.46 2.36 -1.00
C ASN A 96 -29.04 2.46 -1.54
N LEU A 97 -28.09 1.80 -0.88
CA LEU A 97 -26.68 1.74 -1.29
C LEU A 97 -26.35 0.38 -1.88
N SER A 98 -25.64 0.35 -3.03
CA SER A 98 -25.00 -0.89 -3.51
C SER A 98 -23.72 -1.24 -2.74
N GLY A 99 -23.12 -0.23 -2.13
CA GLY A 99 -21.85 -0.27 -1.40
C GLY A 99 -21.38 1.16 -1.10
N ASN A 100 -20.09 1.34 -0.81
CA ASN A 100 -19.50 2.67 -0.56
C ASN A 100 -18.07 2.80 -1.12
N SER A 101 -17.75 2.00 -2.12
CA SER A 101 -16.46 1.99 -2.81
C SER A 101 -16.56 2.54 -4.23
N LEU A 102 -15.43 2.80 -4.87
CA LEU A 102 -15.39 3.36 -6.22
C LEU A 102 -16.24 2.54 -7.21
N GLY A 103 -17.21 3.19 -7.85
CA GLY A 103 -18.18 2.59 -8.78
C GLY A 103 -19.53 2.24 -8.16
N ASP A 104 -19.65 2.21 -6.83
CA ASP A 104 -20.93 1.95 -6.15
C ASP A 104 -21.93 3.09 -6.34
N THR A 105 -23.22 2.78 -6.26
CA THR A 105 -24.30 3.73 -6.44
C THR A 105 -25.17 3.88 -5.19
N ALA A 106 -25.75 5.06 -5.06
CA ALA A 106 -26.63 5.47 -3.98
C ALA A 106 -27.95 5.98 -4.57
N GLU A 107 -29.04 5.26 -4.35
CA GLU A 107 -30.37 5.60 -4.86
C GLU A 107 -31.26 6.16 -3.75
N TYR A 108 -31.76 7.38 -3.96
CA TYR A 108 -32.72 8.04 -3.08
C TYR A 108 -34.15 7.82 -3.54
N THR A 109 -35.01 7.47 -2.59
CA THR A 109 -36.45 7.28 -2.81
C THR A 109 -37.24 8.12 -1.81
N CYS A 110 -38.36 8.70 -2.23
CA CYS A 110 -39.25 9.45 -1.34
C CYS A 110 -40.41 8.57 -0.86
N ASN A 111 -40.81 8.74 0.41
CA ASN A 111 -42.00 8.09 0.93
C ASN A 111 -43.26 8.59 0.20
N THR A 112 -44.34 7.81 0.25
CA THR A 112 -45.61 8.17 -0.38
C THR A 112 -46.10 9.55 0.07
N GLY A 113 -46.38 10.43 -0.90
CA GLY A 113 -46.83 11.81 -0.65
C GLY A 113 -45.72 12.86 -0.70
N TYR A 114 -44.46 12.47 -0.87
CA TYR A 114 -43.31 13.37 -1.05
C TYR A 114 -42.76 13.28 -2.48
N ASN A 115 -42.23 14.39 -3.00
CA ASN A 115 -41.61 14.46 -4.32
C ASN A 115 -40.09 14.57 -4.16
N LEU A 116 -39.36 13.83 -4.99
CA LEU A 116 -37.90 13.91 -5.04
C LEU A 116 -37.48 15.18 -5.78
N MET A 117 -36.62 15.98 -5.14
CA MET A 117 -36.06 17.21 -5.70
C MET A 117 -34.54 17.07 -5.78
N GLY A 118 -34.01 17.13 -7.00
CA GLY A 118 -32.59 16.86 -7.28
C GLY A 118 -32.42 15.51 -7.97
N GLU A 119 -31.24 14.92 -7.84
CA GLU A 119 -30.94 13.64 -8.46
C GLU A 119 -31.31 12.46 -7.56
N SER A 120 -31.84 11.42 -8.18
CA SER A 120 -32.25 10.21 -7.48
C SER A 120 -31.13 9.19 -7.34
N ILE A 121 -30.04 9.30 -8.10
CA ILE A 121 -28.93 8.34 -8.08
C ILE A 121 -27.62 9.11 -8.07
N LEU A 122 -26.76 8.82 -7.09
CA LEU A 122 -25.38 9.29 -7.06
C LEU A 122 -24.44 8.10 -7.31
N THR A 123 -23.33 8.34 -8.01
CA THR A 123 -22.31 7.31 -8.24
C THR A 123 -21.02 7.69 -7.52
N CYS A 124 -20.41 6.74 -6.81
CA CYS A 124 -19.09 6.91 -6.24
C CYS A 124 -18.05 6.93 -7.36
N GLY A 125 -17.54 8.11 -7.69
CA GLY A 125 -16.51 8.32 -8.70
C GLY A 125 -15.17 8.68 -8.10
N ALA A 126 -14.17 8.85 -8.96
CA ALA A 126 -12.87 9.40 -8.61
C ALA A 126 -12.65 10.69 -9.39
N THR A 127 -12.14 11.72 -8.71
CA THR A 127 -11.66 12.93 -9.37
C THR A 127 -10.41 12.63 -10.21
N ALA A 128 -10.03 13.55 -11.10
CA ALA A 128 -8.75 13.47 -11.82
C ALA A 128 -7.52 13.42 -10.90
N SER A 129 -7.69 13.75 -9.61
CA SER A 129 -6.66 13.66 -8.56
C SER A 129 -6.76 12.38 -7.71
N GLY A 130 -7.63 11.42 -8.08
CA GLY A 130 -7.77 10.12 -7.40
C GLY A 130 -8.61 10.15 -6.11
N VAL A 131 -9.13 11.31 -5.71
CA VAL A 131 -10.00 11.43 -4.52
C VAL A 131 -11.40 10.92 -4.87
N ALA A 132 -11.95 10.01 -4.04
CA ALA A 132 -13.33 9.57 -4.20
C ALA A 132 -14.31 10.70 -3.92
N THR A 133 -15.28 10.85 -4.80
CA THR A 133 -16.33 11.88 -4.72
C THR A 133 -17.63 11.31 -5.26
N LEU A 134 -18.74 11.90 -4.83
CA LEU A 134 -20.03 11.63 -5.44
C LEU A 134 -20.11 12.36 -6.78
N LEU A 135 -20.48 11.61 -7.82
CA LEU A 135 -20.85 12.12 -9.12
C LEU A 135 -22.37 12.17 -9.19
N TYR A 136 -22.84 13.28 -9.75
CA TYR A 136 -24.23 13.62 -9.99
C TYR A 136 -24.48 13.61 -11.51
#